data_AF-A0A3S1HVP3-F1
#
_entry.id   AF-A0A3S1HVP3-F1
#
_cell.length_a   1.000
_cell.length_b   1.000
_cell.length_c   1.000
_cell.angle_alpha   90.00
_cell.angle_beta   90.00
_cell.angle_gamma   90.00
#
_symmetry.space_group_name_H-M   'P 1'
#
loop_
_entity.id
_entity.type
_entity.pdbx_description
1 polymer ?
#
loop_
_entity_poly.entity_id
_entity_poly.type
_entity_poly.pdbx_seq_one_letter_code
_entity_poly.pdbx_strand_id
1 'polypeptide(L)' 'MNLSVPFIRRPVATTLLTFGLLAAGLVAFPQLPVAPLPEVDYPVISVRASLPGASPQVVANTVAS' A
#
# COMPACT_ATOMS: atom_id res chain seq x y z
N MET A 1 16.60 -35.60 -3.63
CA MET A 1 15.50 -35.70 -2.64
C MET A 1 14.21 -35.35 -3.35
N ASN A 2 13.17 -36.20 -3.29
CA ASN A 2 11.91 -35.96 -4.00
C ASN A 2 10.89 -35.28 -3.08
N LEU A 3 10.63 -34.00 -3.32
CA LEU A 3 9.66 -33.18 -2.58
C LEU A 3 8.21 -33.66 -2.74
N SER A 4 7.86 -34.24 -3.90
CA SER A 4 6.48 -34.64 -4.22
C SER A 4 6.05 -35.99 -3.61
N VAL A 5 7.00 -36.88 -3.30
CA VAL A 5 6.73 -38.23 -2.76
C VAL A 5 5.88 -38.24 -1.48
N PRO A 6 6.12 -37.38 -0.45
CA PRO A 6 5.28 -37.37 0.75
C PRO A 6 3.82 -36.97 0.47
N PHE A 7 3.59 -36.03 -0.45
CA PHE A 7 2.24 -35.56 -0.80
C PHE A 7 1.45 -36.61 -1.58
N ILE A 8 2.12 -37.37 -2.45
CA ILE A 8 1.49 -38.46 -3.22
C ILE A 8 1.16 -39.66 -2.32
N ARG A 9 2.04 -40.01 -1.37
CA ARG A 9 1.84 -41.15 -0.47
C ARG A 9 0.79 -40.92 0.61
N ARG A 10 0.45 -39.65 0.90
CA ARG A 10 -0.56 -39.29 1.92
C ARG A 10 -1.67 -38.43 1.30
N PRO A 11 -2.49 -38.99 0.41
CA PRO A 11 -3.51 -38.23 -0.33
C PRO A 11 -4.50 -37.52 0.59
N VAL A 12 -4.90 -38.14 1.71
CA VAL A 12 -5.81 -37.54 2.69
C VAL A 12 -5.20 -36.32 3.40
N ALA A 13 -3.91 -36.38 3.75
CA ALA A 13 -3.24 -35.24 4.37
C ALA A 13 -3.11 -34.07 3.38
N THR A 14 -2.78 -34.38 2.13
CA THR A 14 -2.66 -33.38 1.06
C THR A 14 -3.99 -32.72 0.76
N THR A 15 -5.10 -33.47 0.68
CA THR A 15 -6.42 -32.88 0.46
C THR A 15 -6.87 -32.00 1.62
N LEU A 16 -6.66 -32.43 2.87
CA LEU A 16 -6.95 -31.62 4.05
C LEU A 16 -6.12 -30.33 4.08
N LEU A 17 -4.85 -30.40 3.73
CA LEU A 17 -3.98 -29.23 3.64
C LEU A 17 -4.48 -28.24 2.58
N THR A 18 -4.83 -28.73 1.40
CA THR A 18 -5.39 -27.89 0.32
C THR A 18 -6.71 -27.26 0.73
N PHE A 19 -7.60 -28.01 1.37
CA PHE A 19 -8.86 -27.46 1.89
C PHE A 19 -8.63 -26.42 2.99
N GLY A 20 -7.66 -26.64 3.88
CA GLY A 20 -7.28 -25.66 4.89
C GLY A 20 -6.77 -24.36 4.28
N LEU A 21 -5.92 -24.45 3.26
CA LEU A 21 -5.43 -23.28 2.53
C LEU A 21 -6.57 -22.52 1.83
N LEU A 22 -7.47 -23.26 1.18
CA LEU A 22 -8.61 -22.70 0.48
C LEU A 22 -9.57 -22.00 1.45
N ALA A 23 -9.87 -22.61 2.60
CA ALA A 23 -10.70 -22.01 3.63
C ALA A 23 -10.07 -20.75 4.23
N ALA A 24 -8.77 -20.78 4.52
CA ALA A 24 -8.04 -19.60 4.99
C ALA A 24 -8.08 -18.47 3.96
N GLY A 25 -7.90 -18.80 2.67
CA GLY A 25 -8.01 -17.85 1.58
C GLY A 25 -9.42 -17.24 1.46
N LEU A 26 -10.47 -18.06 1.56
CA LEU A 26 -11.87 -17.59 1.51
C LEU A 26 -12.21 -16.61 2.65
N VAL A 27 -11.66 -16.84 3.85
CA VAL A 27 -11.85 -15.94 4.99
C VAL A 27 -11.04 -14.65 4.84
N ALA A 28 -9.80 -14.74 4.36
CA ALA A 28 -8.91 -13.59 4.22
C ALA A 28 -9.26 -12.68 3.03
N PHE A 29 -9.80 -13.25 1.94
CA PHE A 29 -10.12 -12.52 0.71
C PHE A 29 -11.01 -11.28 0.92
N PRO A 30 -12.15 -11.34 1.64
CA PRO A 30 -12.97 -10.15 1.90
C PRO A 30 -12.33 -9.16 2.89
N GLN A 31 -11.31 -9.57 3.64
CA GLN A 31 -10.61 -8.70 4.60
C GLN A 31 -9.51 -7.87 3.93
N LEU A 32 -9.20 -8.12 2.65
CA LEU A 32 -8.22 -7.34 1.91
C LEU A 32 -8.73 -5.90 1.72
N PRO A 33 -8.02 -4.89 2.23
CA PRO A 33 -8.42 -3.49 2.07
C PRO A 33 -8.29 -3.11 0.60
N VAL A 34 -9.40 -2.68 0.00
CA VAL A 34 -9.42 -2.16 -1.37
C VAL A 34 -9.46 -0.64 -1.28
N ALA A 35 -8.31 0.01 -1.49
CA ALA A 35 -8.22 1.47 -1.53
C ALA A 35 -8.72 1.97 -2.91
N PRO A 36 -9.82 2.75 -3.00
CA PRO A 36 -10.36 3.21 -4.29
C PRO A 36 -9.48 4.26 -4.97
N LEU A 37 -8.72 5.01 -4.17
CA LEU A 37 -7.63 5.87 -4.62
C LEU A 37 -6.40 5.51 -3.79
N PRO A 38 -5.23 5.25 -4.41
CA PRO A 38 -3.99 5.20 -3.65
C PRO A 38 -3.84 6.53 -2.90
N GLU A 39 -3.37 6.50 -1.66
CA GLU A 39 -2.98 7.72 -0.94
C GLU A 39 -1.86 8.39 -1.72
N VAL A 40 -2.24 9.31 -2.61
CA VAL A 40 -1.30 10.21 -3.24
C VAL A 40 -1.07 11.30 -2.21
N ASP A 41 -0.11 11.05 -1.31
CA ASP A 41 0.53 12.11 -0.56
C ASP A 41 1.14 13.05 -1.60
N TYR A 42 0.40 14.10 -1.96
CA TYR A 42 0.96 15.28 -2.58
C TYR A 42 1.55 16.10 -1.44
N PRO A 43 2.88 16.05 -1.15
CA PRO A 43 3.47 16.89 -0.14
C PRO A 43 3.31 18.35 -0.60
N VAL A 44 2.29 19.03 -0.08
CA VAL A 44 2.12 20.46 -0.29
C VAL A 44 3.19 21.15 0.54
N ILE A 45 4.31 21.47 -0.09
CA ILE A 45 5.36 22.32 0.51
C ILE A 45 4.77 23.72 0.65
N SER A 46 4.25 24.04 1.83
CA SER A 46 3.73 25.38 2.14
C SER A 46 4.88 26.29 2.57
N VAL A 47 5.43 27.06 1.63
CA VAL A 47 6.44 28.08 1.93
C VAL A 47 5.74 29.36 2.36
N ARG A 48 5.83 29.72 3.64
CA ARG A 48 5.39 31.02 4.15
C ARG A 48 6.61 31.94 4.23
N ALA A 49 6.69 32.94 3.37
CA ALA A 49 7.64 34.04 3.51
C ALA A 49 6.88 35.31 3.91
N SER A 50 7.22 35.88 5.07
CA SER A 50 6.71 37.16 5.52
C SER A 50 7.85 38.19 5.47
N LEU A 51 7.70 39.21 4.63
CA LEU A 51 8.62 40.36 4.58
C LEU A 51 7.86 41.61 5.08
N PRO A 52 8.05 42.03 6.35
CA PRO A 52 7.39 43.21 6.88
C PRO A 52 7.89 44.46 6.14
N GLY A 53 6.97 45.23 5.56
CA GLY A 53 7.29 46.52 4.93
C GLY A 53 7.62 46.47 3.43
N ALA A 54 7.49 45.33 2.75
CA ALA A 54 7.62 45.25 1.29
C ALA A 54 6.28 45.45 0.57
N SER A 55 6.27 46.23 -0.50
CA SER A 55 5.10 46.34 -1.37
C SER A 55 4.79 44.98 -2.01
N PRO A 56 3.52 44.66 -2.32
CA PRO A 56 3.14 43.35 -2.89
C PRO A 56 3.93 42.96 -4.14
N GLN A 57 4.38 43.96 -4.92
CA GLN A 57 5.19 43.78 -6.12
C GLN A 57 6.61 43.25 -5.82
N VAL A 58 7.22 43.65 -4.70
CA VAL A 58 8.59 43.22 -4.33
C VAL A 58 8.58 41.80 -3.77
N VAL A 59 7.58 41.43 -2.97
CA VAL A 59 7.44 40.07 -2.43
C VAL A 59 7.26 39.05 -3.56
N ALA A 60 6.51 39.41 -4.61
CA ALA A 60 6.33 38.55 -5.79
C ALA A 60 7.65 38.29 -6.54
N ASN A 61 8.50 39.32 -6.70
CA ASN A 61 9.75 39.21 -7.46
C ASN A 61 10.91 38.57 -6.67
N THR A 62 10.82 38.44 -5.35
CA THR A 62 11.94 37.94 -4.51
C THR A 62 11.66 36.57 -3.88
N VAL A 63 10.40 36.19 -3.69
CA VAL A 63 10.04 34.91 -3.04
C VAL A 63 9.62 33.83 -4.03
N ALA A 64 9.09 34.21 -5.20
CA ALA A 64 8.57 33.27 -6.20
C ALA A 64 9.53 32.99 -7.37
N SER A 65 10.79 33.44 -7.28
CA SER A 65 11.86 33.19 -8.26
C SER A 65 12.82 32.11 -7.80
#